data_AF-A0A6L5Y6X8-F1
#
_entry.id   AF-A0A6L5Y6X8-F1
#
_cell.length_a   1.000
_cell.length_b   1.000
_cell.length_c   1.000
_cell.angle_alpha   90.00
_cell.angle_beta   90.00
_cell.angle_gamma   90.00
#
_symmetry.space_group_name_H-M   'P 1'
#
loop_
_entity.id
_entity.type
_entity.pdbx_description
1 polymer ?
#
loop_
_entity_poly.entity_id
_entity_poly.type
_entity_poly.pdbx_seq_one_letter_code
_entity_poly.pdbx_strand_id
1 'polypeptide(L)'
;MAIKARETITIIKERDVNATWRFYRIASSSSTPSQPTEAQGKAYVNNQTVPSGWSISEPAYDGTSTNSLYTCDLTSFTDGEVSWSAVSKASSYEAAKQAYNEAQNAKKTATNFMSADSTGIMVADMRSGSQQTPSNPSGRNVLIDNDSVDIRRGCDILASFGENVVIGQPEGWHQRINSDETVFAYGSTVYTYLTPGKILSENIEVNGSYYLGAYSLRVAGDGKLVIGRRK
;
A
#
# COMPACT_ATOMS: atom_id res chain seq x y z
N MET A 1 45.50 24.00 82.67
CA MET A 1 44.09 24.28 82.32
C MET A 1 43.46 22.98 81.87
N ALA A 2 42.44 22.49 82.57
CA ALA A 2 41.73 21.25 82.21
C ALA A 2 40.55 21.58 81.27
N ILE A 3 40.47 20.93 80.12
CA ILE A 3 39.33 21.02 79.20
C ILE A 3 38.12 20.41 79.91
N LYS A 4 37.03 21.18 80.07
CA LYS A 4 35.86 20.78 80.85
C LYS A 4 34.77 20.06 80.04
N ALA A 5 34.81 20.12 78.71
CA ALA A 5 33.96 19.33 77.81
C ALA A 5 34.54 19.34 76.37
N ARG A 6 34.33 18.25 75.63
CA ARG A 6 34.62 18.13 74.20
C ARG A 6 33.45 17.41 73.54
N GLU A 7 32.92 17.98 72.47
CA GLU A 7 31.82 17.40 71.69
C GLU A 7 32.20 17.43 70.19
N THR A 8 31.53 16.62 69.40
CA THR A 8 31.65 16.62 67.93
C THR A 8 30.24 16.74 67.36
N ILE A 9 30.01 17.79 66.57
CA ILE A 9 28.76 18.02 65.86
C ILE A 9 28.99 17.61 64.40
N THR A 10 28.13 16.74 63.88
CA THR A 10 28.10 16.42 62.44
C THR A 10 26.97 17.21 61.79
N ILE A 11 27.33 18.10 60.86
CA ILE A 11 26.38 18.83 60.03
C ILE A 11 26.33 18.14 58.67
N ILE A 12 25.13 17.78 58.21
CA ILE A 12 24.91 17.19 56.88
C ILE A 12 24.02 18.14 56.09
N LYS A 13 24.42 18.44 54.85
CA LYS A 13 23.57 19.11 53.87
C LYS A 13 23.00 18.04 52.96
N GLU A 14 21.69 17.82 53.03
CA GLU A 14 20.98 16.91 52.13
C GLU A 14 20.48 17.69 50.91
N ARG A 15 20.73 17.13 49.72
CA ARG A 15 20.19 17.62 48.46
C ARG A 15 19.22 16.56 47.96
N ASP A 16 17.97 16.96 47.78
CA ASP A 16 16.94 16.09 47.23
C ASP A 16 16.33 16.71 45.97
N VAL A 17 15.69 15.89 45.14
CA VAL A 17 14.97 16.32 43.94
C VAL A 17 13.68 17.01 44.36
N ASN A 18 13.50 18.25 43.93
CA ASN A 18 12.29 19.01 44.17
C ASN A 18 11.24 18.74 43.07
N ALA A 19 11.65 18.79 41.80
CA ALA A 19 10.78 18.56 40.65
C ALA A 19 11.56 18.33 39.36
N THR A 20 10.93 17.64 38.40
CA THR A 20 11.48 17.39 37.06
C THR A 20 10.47 17.76 35.98
N TRP A 21 10.93 18.38 34.89
CA TRP A 21 10.12 18.74 33.73
C TRP A 21 10.79 18.34 32.42
N ARG A 22 10.00 17.95 31.42
CA ARG A 22 10.48 17.63 30.08
C ARG A 22 10.25 18.78 29.11
N PHE A 23 11.28 19.07 28.32
CA PHE A 23 11.24 20.08 27.27
C PHE A 23 11.41 19.45 25.90
N TYR A 24 10.78 20.05 24.90
CA TYR A 24 10.65 19.57 23.54
C TYR A 24 11.13 20.63 22.56
N ARG A 25 11.87 20.22 21.52
CA ARG A 25 12.30 21.11 20.44
C ARG A 25 12.31 20.39 19.11
N ILE A 26 11.60 20.94 18.13
CA ILE A 26 11.73 20.55 16.72
C ILE A 26 12.94 21.27 16.14
N ALA A 27 13.90 20.51 15.61
CA ALA A 27 15.09 21.06 14.96
C ALA A 27 15.58 20.13 13.84
N SER A 28 16.55 20.62 13.07
CA SER A 28 17.15 19.83 11.99
C SER A 28 17.60 18.44 12.49
N SER A 29 17.35 17.43 11.67
CA SER A 29 17.79 16.05 11.95
C SER A 29 19.31 15.88 11.87
N SER A 30 20.03 16.84 11.26
CA SER A 30 21.47 16.79 10.98
C SER A 30 22.37 17.36 12.09
N SER A 31 21.81 18.08 13.06
CA SER A 31 22.57 18.64 14.18
C SER A 31 21.74 18.66 15.46
N THR A 32 22.36 18.25 16.57
CA THR A 32 21.74 18.31 17.88
C THR A 32 21.64 19.77 18.32
N PRO A 33 20.45 20.26 18.73
CA PRO A 33 20.30 21.62 19.23
C PRO A 33 21.03 21.81 20.55
N SER A 34 21.51 23.03 20.80
CA SER A 34 22.14 23.38 22.07
C SER A 34 21.18 23.17 23.25
N GLN A 35 21.71 22.57 24.31
CA GLN A 35 21.03 22.43 25.60
C GLN A 35 20.72 23.82 26.19
N PRO A 36 19.59 24.00 26.89
CA PRO A 36 19.34 25.21 27.68
C PRO A 36 20.42 25.41 28.75
N THR A 37 20.67 26.66 29.13
CA THR A 37 21.65 26.99 30.18
C THR A 37 21.06 26.78 31.57
N GLU A 38 21.90 26.67 32.59
CA GLU A 38 21.45 26.63 33.99
C GLU A 38 20.64 27.88 34.37
N ALA A 39 21.04 29.06 33.88
CA ALA A 39 20.29 30.30 34.11
C ALA A 39 18.86 30.22 33.54
N GLN A 40 18.68 29.59 32.37
CA GLN A 40 17.37 29.34 31.79
C GLN A 40 16.57 28.30 32.59
N GLY A 41 17.23 27.28 33.14
CA GLY A 41 16.61 26.33 34.07
C GLY A 41 16.11 26.99 35.35
N LYS A 42 16.94 27.82 35.99
CA LYS A 42 16.55 28.60 37.19
C LYS A 42 15.43 29.59 36.89
N ALA A 43 15.43 30.23 35.71
CA ALA A 43 14.33 31.09 35.29
C ALA A 43 13.01 30.30 35.23
N TYR A 44 12.99 29.14 34.58
CA TYR A 44 11.77 28.32 34.52
C TYR A 44 11.26 27.91 35.91
N VAL A 45 12.14 27.46 36.81
CA VAL A 45 11.74 27.08 38.19
C VAL A 45 11.11 28.26 38.94
N ASN A 46 11.64 29.47 38.77
CA ASN A 46 11.21 30.64 39.53
C ASN A 46 9.96 31.32 38.94
N ASN A 47 9.82 31.38 37.62
CA ASN A 47 8.78 32.16 36.97
C ASN A 47 8.20 31.53 35.69
N GLN A 48 8.42 30.24 35.46
CA GLN A 48 7.89 29.48 34.31
C GLN A 48 8.33 30.04 32.93
N THR A 49 9.42 30.80 32.86
CA THR A 49 9.97 31.26 31.58
C THR A 49 10.57 30.09 30.81
N VAL A 50 9.91 29.69 29.72
CA VAL A 50 10.37 28.61 28.85
C VAL A 50 11.60 29.06 28.05
N PRO A 51 12.69 28.25 27.98
CA PRO A 51 13.86 28.57 27.16
C PRO A 51 13.48 28.77 25.68
N SER A 52 14.07 29.78 25.03
CA SER A 52 13.76 30.09 23.63
C SER A 52 13.98 28.89 22.70
N GLY A 53 12.99 28.61 21.84
CA GLY A 53 13.00 27.48 20.92
C GLY A 53 12.64 26.12 21.54
N TRP A 54 12.40 26.06 22.86
CA TRP A 54 11.89 24.89 23.55
C TRP A 54 10.41 25.06 23.91
N SER A 55 9.72 23.94 24.12
CA SER A 55 8.30 23.85 24.48
C SER A 55 8.15 22.86 25.64
N ILE A 56 7.09 23.02 26.44
CA ILE A 56 6.67 22.06 27.48
C ILE A 56 5.55 21.13 27.00
N SER A 57 5.01 21.39 25.81
CA SER A 57 4.05 20.51 25.15
C SER A 57 4.76 19.70 24.07
N GLU A 58 4.54 18.38 24.09
CA GLU A 58 5.03 17.48 23.05
C GLU A 58 4.32 17.77 21.72
N PRO A 59 5.06 18.06 20.64
CA PRO A 59 4.46 18.25 19.33
C PRO A 59 4.10 16.91 18.68
N ALA A 60 2.93 16.85 18.03
CA ALA A 60 2.57 15.73 17.17
C ALA A 60 3.36 15.79 15.85
N TYR A 61 3.69 14.62 15.29
CA TYR A 61 4.25 14.55 13.94
C TYR A 61 3.18 14.88 12.90
N ASP A 62 3.45 15.85 12.02
CA ASP A 62 2.48 16.37 11.05
C ASP A 62 2.47 15.64 9.69
N GLY A 63 3.34 14.64 9.50
CA GLY A 63 3.44 13.90 8.24
C GLY A 63 4.28 14.58 7.14
N THR A 64 4.76 15.81 7.36
CA THR A 64 5.44 16.61 6.32
C THR A 64 6.86 17.00 6.71
N SER A 65 7.14 17.05 8.01
CA SER A 65 8.42 17.53 8.53
C SER A 65 9.55 16.51 8.38
N THR A 66 10.70 16.96 7.88
CA THR A 66 11.95 16.18 7.86
C THR A 66 12.79 16.37 9.13
N ASN A 67 12.34 17.23 10.04
CA ASN A 67 13.00 17.53 11.31
C ASN A 67 12.85 16.40 12.32
N SER A 68 13.67 16.47 13.37
CA SER A 68 13.62 15.57 14.53
C SER A 68 13.09 16.30 15.75
N LEU A 69 12.40 15.56 16.61
CA LEU A 69 12.06 16.02 17.96
C LEU A 69 13.22 15.70 18.90
N TYR A 70 13.71 16.73 19.59
CA TYR A 70 14.69 16.61 20.66
C TYR A 70 14.05 16.86 22.01
N THR A 71 14.54 16.15 23.01
CA THR A 71 14.09 16.25 24.39
C THR A 71 15.25 16.43 25.35
N CYS A 72 15.02 17.17 26.42
CA CYS A 72 15.86 17.19 27.60
C CYS A 72 14.98 17.40 28.84
N ASP A 73 15.48 16.96 29.99
CA ASP A 73 14.78 17.04 31.26
C ASP A 73 15.50 18.02 32.18
N LEU A 74 14.76 18.94 32.78
CA LEU A 74 15.22 19.84 33.84
C LEU A 74 14.91 19.19 35.18
N THR A 75 15.92 18.98 36.01
CA THR A 75 15.76 18.58 37.41
C THR A 75 16.13 19.74 38.31
N SER A 76 15.23 20.10 39.22
CA SER A 76 15.47 21.08 40.28
C SER A 76 15.70 20.38 41.62
N PHE A 77 16.55 20.96 42.45
CA PHE A 77 16.89 20.42 43.77
C PHE A 77 16.41 21.34 44.90
N THR A 78 16.30 20.77 46.11
CA THR A 78 15.87 21.50 47.32
C THR A 78 16.80 22.64 47.73
N ASP A 79 18.04 22.65 47.25
CA ASP A 79 19.01 23.72 47.49
C ASP A 79 18.99 24.84 46.42
N GLY A 80 18.02 24.82 45.51
CA GLY A 80 17.84 25.83 44.46
C GLY A 80 18.73 25.66 43.22
N GLU A 81 19.59 24.64 43.21
CA GLU A 81 20.34 24.28 42.02
C GLU A 81 19.48 23.50 41.01
N VAL A 82 19.92 23.51 39.76
CA VAL A 82 19.25 22.81 38.66
C VAL A 82 20.27 22.00 37.85
N SER A 83 19.80 20.94 37.20
CA SER A 83 20.59 20.14 36.28
C SER A 83 19.74 19.77 35.07
N TRP A 84 20.34 19.87 33.89
CA TRP A 84 19.71 19.45 32.65
C TRP A 84 20.27 18.09 32.22
N SER A 85 19.40 17.17 31.83
CA SER A 85 19.83 15.97 31.12
C SER A 85 20.35 16.31 29.71
N ALA A 86 21.17 15.44 29.14
CA ALA A 86 21.69 15.63 27.80
C ALA A 86 20.55 15.72 26.77
N VAL A 87 20.70 16.59 25.78
CA VAL A 87 19.74 16.69 24.68
C VAL A 87 19.78 15.39 23.88
N SER A 88 18.63 14.73 23.78
CA SER A 88 18.48 13.44 23.12
C SER A 88 17.36 13.50 22.07
N LYS A 89 17.51 12.72 20.99
CA LYS A 89 16.50 12.61 19.95
C LYS A 89 15.39 11.66 20.41
N ALA A 90 14.13 12.07 20.28
CA ALA A 90 12.98 11.26 20.66
C ALA A 90 12.79 10.09 19.70
N SER A 91 13.02 8.87 20.18
CA SER A 91 12.87 7.65 19.38
C SER A 91 11.43 7.41 18.92
N SER A 92 10.45 7.75 19.75
CA SER A 92 9.01 7.67 19.43
C SER A 92 8.63 8.53 18.22
N TYR A 93 9.16 9.75 18.14
CA TYR A 93 8.90 10.68 17.05
C TYR A 93 9.53 10.20 15.74
N GLU A 94 10.75 9.65 15.79
CA GLU A 94 11.40 9.05 14.63
C GLU A 94 10.67 7.80 14.13
N ALA A 95 10.18 6.96 15.05
CA ALA A 95 9.34 5.82 14.71
C ALA A 95 8.02 6.24 14.04
N ALA A 96 7.37 7.29 14.55
CA ALA A 96 6.16 7.85 13.93
C ALA A 96 6.42 8.37 12.50
N LYS A 97 7.55 9.07 12.29
CA LYS A 97 7.99 9.51 10.96
C LYS A 97 8.21 8.34 10.01
N GLN A 98 8.90 7.29 10.46
CA GLN A 98 9.12 6.09 9.66
C GLN A 98 7.80 5.40 9.31
N ALA A 99 6.92 5.16 10.29
CA ALA A 99 5.64 4.52 10.08
C ALA A 99 4.75 5.29 9.08
N TYR A 100 4.73 6.61 9.19
CA TYR A 100 4.02 7.46 8.23
C TYR A 100 4.59 7.33 6.81
N ASN A 101 5.92 7.35 6.66
CA ASN A 101 6.56 7.20 5.35
C ASN A 101 6.28 5.82 4.73
N GLU A 102 6.32 4.75 5.52
CA GLU A 102 5.95 3.40 5.09
C GLU A 102 4.47 3.34 4.66
N ALA A 103 3.57 3.95 5.43
CA ALA A 103 2.15 4.03 5.10
C ALA A 103 1.90 4.80 3.80
N GLN A 104 2.59 5.93 3.58
CA GLN A 104 2.49 6.70 2.35
C GLN A 104 3.05 5.95 1.14
N ASN A 105 4.13 5.18 1.32
CA ASN A 105 4.68 4.32 0.27
C ASN A 105 3.70 3.18 -0.06
N ALA A 106 3.09 2.54 0.94
CA ALA A 106 2.05 1.54 0.72
C ALA A 106 0.83 2.12 -0.02
N LYS A 107 0.36 3.31 0.39
CA LYS A 107 -0.71 4.04 -0.29
C LYS A 107 -0.35 4.32 -1.75
N LYS A 108 0.86 4.83 -2.02
CA LYS A 108 1.34 5.09 -3.39
C LYS A 108 1.33 3.81 -4.24
N THR A 109 1.82 2.69 -3.70
CA THR A 109 1.78 1.40 -4.40
C THR A 109 0.34 1.03 -4.78
N ALA A 110 -0.61 1.13 -3.86
CA ALA A 110 -2.01 0.86 -4.16
C ALA A 110 -2.57 1.82 -5.22
N THR A 111 -2.42 3.14 -5.04
CA THR A 111 -2.98 4.14 -5.96
C THR A 111 -2.31 4.18 -7.33
N ASN A 112 -1.08 3.67 -7.46
CA ASN A 112 -0.40 3.54 -8.74
C ASN A 112 -0.96 2.40 -9.58
N PHE A 113 -1.66 1.43 -8.97
CA PHE A 113 -2.12 0.23 -9.66
C PHE A 113 -3.62 -0.04 -9.59
N MET A 114 -4.33 0.56 -8.63
CA MET A 114 -5.76 0.34 -8.40
C MET A 114 -6.51 1.65 -8.27
N SER A 115 -7.63 1.76 -8.97
CA SER A 115 -8.61 2.85 -8.80
C SER A 115 -10.03 2.31 -8.81
N ALA A 116 -10.96 3.07 -8.24
CA ALA A 116 -12.36 2.68 -8.15
C ALA A 116 -13.27 3.89 -8.33
N ASP A 117 -14.46 3.64 -8.89
CA ASP A 117 -15.58 4.57 -8.97
C ASP A 117 -16.90 3.77 -8.99
N SER A 118 -18.01 4.38 -9.40
CA SER A 118 -19.31 3.71 -9.48
C SER A 118 -19.37 2.55 -10.48
N THR A 119 -18.43 2.46 -11.42
CA THR A 119 -18.36 1.40 -12.44
C THR A 119 -17.63 0.16 -11.92
N GLY A 120 -16.90 0.24 -10.81
CA GLY A 120 -16.24 -0.91 -10.20
C GLY A 120 -14.81 -0.62 -9.75
N ILE A 121 -13.97 -1.67 -9.77
CA ILE A 121 -12.55 -1.62 -9.41
C ILE A 121 -11.72 -1.89 -10.66
N MET A 122 -10.78 -0.99 -10.96
CA MET A 122 -9.85 -1.13 -12.08
C MET A 122 -8.43 -1.37 -11.59
N VAL A 123 -7.73 -2.30 -12.25
CA VAL A 123 -6.29 -2.54 -12.12
C VAL A 123 -5.58 -2.09 -13.40
N ALA A 124 -4.66 -1.13 -13.30
CA ALA A 124 -3.93 -0.56 -14.43
C ALA A 124 -2.57 0.00 -13.97
N ASP A 125 -1.58 0.12 -14.85
CA ASP A 125 -0.34 0.85 -14.51
C ASP A 125 -0.55 2.36 -14.69
N MET A 126 -0.75 3.07 -13.57
CA MET A 126 -1.06 4.51 -13.53
C MET A 126 0.13 5.37 -13.10
N ARG A 127 1.35 4.81 -13.06
CA ARG A 127 2.57 5.53 -12.63
C ARG A 127 2.91 6.75 -13.49
N SER A 128 2.36 6.84 -14.70
CA SER A 128 2.51 7.97 -15.62
C SER A 128 1.72 9.22 -15.22
N GLY A 129 1.01 9.19 -14.07
CA GLY A 129 0.39 10.39 -13.48
C GLY A 129 -0.97 10.77 -14.06
N SER A 130 -1.58 9.87 -14.86
CA SER A 130 -2.96 10.05 -15.29
C SER A 130 -3.89 9.61 -14.15
N GLN A 131 -4.74 10.50 -13.65
CA GLN A 131 -5.82 10.13 -12.73
C GLN A 131 -6.87 9.33 -13.52
N GLN A 132 -6.63 8.04 -13.67
CA GLN A 132 -7.50 7.13 -14.41
C GLN A 132 -8.49 6.50 -13.45
N THR A 133 -9.75 6.44 -13.86
CA THR A 133 -10.82 5.76 -13.15
C THR A 133 -11.39 4.66 -14.03
N PRO A 134 -12.11 3.67 -13.48
CA PRO A 134 -12.82 2.68 -14.27
C PRO A 134 -13.71 3.27 -15.39
N SER A 135 -14.34 4.43 -15.14
CA SER A 135 -15.18 5.19 -16.11
C SER A 135 -14.40 6.09 -17.08
N ASN A 136 -13.17 6.47 -16.76
CA ASN A 136 -12.27 7.22 -17.64
C ASN A 136 -10.86 6.57 -17.70
N PRO A 137 -10.77 5.33 -18.19
CA PRO A 137 -9.52 4.60 -18.30
C PRO A 137 -8.73 5.06 -19.53
N SER A 138 -7.41 4.87 -19.49
CA SER A 138 -6.58 4.94 -20.68
C SER A 138 -5.60 3.77 -20.72
N GLY A 139 -5.13 3.38 -21.91
CA GLY A 139 -4.25 2.22 -22.05
C GLY A 139 -4.88 0.90 -21.57
N ARG A 140 -4.05 -0.11 -21.28
CA ARG A 140 -4.54 -1.46 -20.91
C ARG A 140 -4.89 -1.54 -19.43
N ASN A 141 -5.97 -2.22 -19.10
CA ASN A 141 -6.42 -2.38 -17.73
C ASN A 141 -7.29 -3.64 -17.57
N VAL A 142 -7.58 -3.99 -16.32
CA VAL A 142 -8.59 -4.97 -15.93
C VAL A 142 -9.67 -4.23 -15.13
N LEU A 143 -10.94 -4.44 -15.45
CA LEU A 143 -12.07 -3.96 -14.66
C LEU A 143 -12.75 -5.15 -13.98
N ILE A 144 -13.13 -4.97 -12.73
CA ILE A 144 -13.96 -5.89 -11.96
C ILE A 144 -15.16 -5.08 -11.50
N ASP A 145 -16.34 -5.43 -12.00
CA ASP A 145 -17.61 -4.81 -11.62
C ASP A 145 -18.55 -5.85 -10.99
N ASN A 146 -19.84 -5.53 -10.89
CA ASN A 146 -20.84 -6.42 -10.29
C ASN A 146 -21.21 -7.61 -11.19
N ASP A 147 -20.96 -7.52 -12.49
CA ASP A 147 -21.45 -8.48 -13.49
C ASP A 147 -20.31 -9.31 -14.10
N SER A 148 -19.09 -8.77 -14.14
CA SER A 148 -17.98 -9.37 -14.89
C SER A 148 -16.58 -8.95 -14.43
N VAL A 149 -15.59 -9.69 -14.93
CA VAL A 149 -14.19 -9.25 -15.01
C VAL A 149 -13.85 -9.00 -16.47
N ASP A 150 -13.47 -7.77 -16.80
CA ASP A 150 -13.13 -7.36 -18.16
C ASP A 150 -11.63 -7.11 -18.34
N ILE A 151 -11.07 -7.57 -19.44
CA ILE A 151 -9.75 -7.18 -19.93
C ILE A 151 -9.94 -6.11 -20.99
N ARG A 152 -9.39 -4.90 -20.77
CA ARG A 152 -9.71 -3.71 -21.56
C ARG A 152 -8.49 -2.99 -22.13
N ARG A 153 -8.75 -2.14 -23.13
CA ARG A 153 -7.86 -1.08 -23.62
C ARG A 153 -8.67 0.22 -23.72
N GLY A 154 -8.39 1.18 -22.85
CA GLY A 154 -9.30 2.29 -22.59
C GLY A 154 -10.63 1.71 -22.11
N CYS A 155 -11.72 2.14 -22.74
CA CYS A 155 -13.05 1.61 -22.52
C CYS A 155 -13.37 0.37 -23.37
N ASP A 156 -12.52 0.01 -24.34
CA ASP A 156 -12.76 -1.13 -25.22
C ASP A 156 -12.56 -2.44 -24.46
N ILE A 157 -13.61 -3.26 -24.38
CA ILE A 157 -13.56 -4.59 -23.80
C ILE A 157 -12.98 -5.56 -24.84
N LEU A 158 -11.85 -6.18 -24.50
CA LEU A 158 -11.15 -7.17 -25.34
C LEU A 158 -11.52 -8.61 -24.96
N ALA A 159 -11.90 -8.82 -23.71
CA ALA A 159 -12.49 -10.05 -23.19
C ALA A 159 -13.30 -9.71 -21.95
N SER A 160 -14.37 -10.46 -21.72
CA SER A 160 -15.25 -10.34 -20.55
C SER A 160 -15.52 -11.70 -19.95
N PHE A 161 -15.46 -11.80 -18.64
CA PHE A 161 -15.70 -13.01 -17.86
C PHE A 161 -16.83 -12.75 -16.86
N GLY A 162 -18.07 -12.98 -17.30
CA GLY A 162 -19.28 -12.92 -16.48
C GLY A 162 -20.18 -14.15 -16.70
N GLU A 163 -21.49 -13.99 -16.61
CA GLU A 163 -22.48 -15.05 -16.95
C GLU A 163 -22.27 -15.57 -18.37
N ASN A 164 -21.95 -14.66 -19.31
CA ASN A 164 -21.49 -14.99 -20.63
C ASN A 164 -20.01 -14.62 -20.71
N VAL A 165 -19.15 -15.60 -21.01
CA VAL A 165 -17.73 -15.35 -21.25
C VAL A 165 -17.52 -15.02 -22.72
N VAL A 166 -16.82 -13.93 -23.01
CA VAL A 166 -16.45 -13.52 -24.36
C VAL A 166 -14.94 -13.30 -24.42
N ILE A 167 -14.26 -13.98 -25.34
CA ILE A 167 -12.82 -13.79 -25.59
C ILE A 167 -12.67 -13.22 -27.00
N GLY A 168 -12.18 -11.98 -27.10
CA GLY A 168 -12.12 -11.22 -28.36
C GLY A 168 -13.23 -10.18 -28.44
N GLN A 169 -13.06 -9.22 -29.35
CA GLN A 169 -14.04 -8.15 -29.58
C GLN A 169 -15.20 -8.68 -30.46
N PRO A 170 -16.47 -8.38 -30.14
CA PRO A 170 -17.62 -8.90 -30.89
C PRO A 170 -17.63 -8.54 -32.38
N GLU A 171 -17.03 -7.42 -32.77
CA GLU A 171 -16.95 -6.97 -34.17
C GLU A 171 -15.95 -7.77 -35.01
N GLY A 172 -15.06 -8.52 -34.37
CA GLY A 172 -14.04 -9.34 -35.02
C GLY A 172 -14.16 -10.81 -34.65
N TRP A 173 -13.04 -11.53 -34.77
CA TRP A 173 -12.95 -12.91 -34.30
C TRP A 173 -13.10 -12.96 -32.78
N HIS A 174 -14.06 -13.74 -32.32
CA HIS A 174 -14.30 -13.93 -30.90
C HIS A 174 -14.91 -15.30 -30.60
N GLN A 175 -14.73 -15.73 -29.36
CA GLN A 175 -15.35 -16.90 -28.79
C GLN A 175 -16.35 -16.47 -27.72
N ARG A 176 -17.53 -17.09 -27.70
CA ARG A 176 -18.55 -16.90 -26.65
C ARG A 176 -18.82 -18.22 -25.97
N ILE A 177 -18.94 -18.22 -24.65
CA ILE A 177 -19.26 -19.39 -23.83
C ILE A 177 -20.36 -18.98 -22.85
N ASN A 178 -21.44 -19.73 -22.80
CA ASN A 178 -22.51 -19.55 -21.83
C ASN A 178 -23.09 -20.90 -21.38
N SER A 179 -24.23 -20.89 -20.67
CA SER A 179 -24.87 -22.11 -20.16
C SER A 179 -25.33 -23.08 -21.25
N ASP A 180 -25.57 -22.56 -22.45
CA ASP A 180 -26.28 -23.28 -23.51
C ASP A 180 -25.32 -23.74 -24.61
N GLU A 181 -24.30 -22.93 -24.90
CA GLU A 181 -23.43 -23.12 -26.05
C GLU A 181 -22.02 -22.54 -25.89
N THR A 182 -21.12 -23.03 -26.74
CA THR A 182 -19.85 -22.38 -27.07
C THR A 182 -19.83 -22.07 -28.56
N VAL A 183 -19.47 -20.83 -28.90
CA VAL A 183 -19.56 -20.28 -30.25
C VAL A 183 -18.23 -19.69 -30.67
N PHE A 184 -17.85 -19.93 -31.93
CA PHE A 184 -16.73 -19.27 -32.61
C PHE A 184 -17.27 -18.42 -33.78
N ALA A 185 -17.03 -17.12 -33.73
CA ALA A 185 -17.67 -16.15 -34.63
C ALA A 185 -16.71 -15.04 -35.10
N TYR A 186 -17.06 -14.40 -36.22
CA TYR A 186 -16.52 -13.11 -36.67
C TYR A 186 -17.67 -12.11 -36.85
N GLY A 187 -17.69 -11.03 -36.08
CA GLY A 187 -18.83 -10.11 -36.13
C GLY A 187 -20.13 -10.84 -35.73
N SER A 188 -21.17 -10.69 -36.53
CA SER A 188 -22.42 -11.44 -36.34
C SER A 188 -22.42 -12.85 -36.97
N THR A 189 -21.37 -13.23 -37.71
CA THR A 189 -21.30 -14.51 -38.43
C THR A 189 -20.72 -15.59 -37.53
N VAL A 190 -21.47 -16.69 -37.33
CA VAL A 190 -21.00 -17.85 -36.57
C VAL A 190 -20.49 -18.93 -37.49
N TYR A 191 -19.26 -19.39 -37.24
CA TYR A 191 -18.62 -20.47 -37.99
C TYR A 191 -18.76 -21.82 -37.33
N THR A 192 -18.85 -21.86 -36.00
CA THR A 192 -18.99 -23.11 -35.25
C THR A 192 -19.80 -22.91 -33.97
N TYR A 193 -20.77 -23.80 -33.77
CA TYR A 193 -21.56 -23.97 -32.55
C TYR A 193 -21.24 -25.31 -31.92
N LEU A 194 -21.01 -25.29 -30.61
CA LEU A 194 -20.92 -26.46 -29.76
C LEU A 194 -22.08 -26.36 -28.77
N THR A 195 -23.05 -27.25 -28.90
CA THR A 195 -24.17 -27.40 -27.96
C THR A 195 -24.14 -28.81 -27.37
N PRO A 196 -24.83 -29.06 -26.25
CA PRO A 196 -24.95 -30.41 -25.71
C PRO A 196 -25.40 -31.42 -26.80
N GLY A 197 -24.50 -32.34 -27.14
CA GLY A 197 -24.75 -33.42 -28.10
C GLY A 197 -24.67 -33.04 -29.59
N LYS A 198 -24.32 -31.80 -29.96
CA LYS A 198 -24.19 -31.39 -31.36
C LYS A 198 -23.00 -30.46 -31.59
N ILE A 199 -22.35 -30.67 -32.74
CA ILE A 199 -21.38 -29.74 -33.31
C ILE A 199 -21.94 -29.33 -34.67
N LEU A 200 -22.17 -28.04 -34.87
CA LEU A 200 -22.50 -27.47 -36.18
C LEU A 200 -21.37 -26.55 -36.59
N SER A 201 -20.77 -26.80 -37.76
CA SER A 201 -19.67 -26.00 -38.29
C SER A 201 -19.81 -25.89 -39.80
N GLU A 202 -19.44 -24.74 -40.37
CA GLU A 202 -19.50 -24.53 -41.82
C GLU A 202 -18.55 -25.48 -42.57
N ASN A 203 -17.30 -25.59 -42.09
CA ASN A 203 -16.27 -26.43 -42.66
C ASN A 203 -15.48 -27.10 -41.55
N ILE A 204 -15.19 -28.39 -41.72
CA ILE A 204 -14.32 -29.15 -40.81
C ILE A 204 -13.20 -29.77 -41.63
N GLU A 205 -11.97 -29.36 -41.36
CA GLU A 205 -10.78 -30.01 -41.90
C GLU A 205 -10.18 -30.94 -40.85
N VAL A 206 -10.02 -32.22 -41.18
CA VAL A 206 -9.46 -33.23 -40.28
C VAL A 206 -8.16 -33.76 -40.87
N ASN A 207 -7.05 -33.47 -40.19
CA ASN A 207 -5.78 -34.09 -40.52
C ASN A 207 -5.67 -35.45 -39.80
N GLY A 208 -6.04 -36.52 -40.50
CA GLY A 208 -5.99 -37.90 -39.99
C GLY A 208 -7.34 -38.60 -39.98
N SER A 209 -7.76 -39.11 -38.81
CA SER A 209 -9.03 -39.84 -38.65
C SER A 209 -9.97 -39.14 -37.68
N TYR A 210 -11.23 -38.94 -38.07
CA TYR A 210 -12.32 -38.52 -37.19
C TYR A 210 -13.11 -39.75 -36.73
N TYR A 211 -13.33 -39.89 -35.42
CA TYR A 211 -13.94 -41.09 -34.85
C TYR A 211 -15.41 -40.88 -34.50
N LEU A 212 -16.29 -41.74 -35.03
CA LEU A 212 -17.71 -41.81 -34.69
C LEU A 212 -17.98 -43.17 -34.03
N GLY A 213 -17.93 -43.20 -32.70
CA GLY A 213 -18.07 -44.44 -31.93
C GLY A 213 -17.05 -45.49 -32.35
N ALA A 214 -17.53 -46.66 -32.81
CA ALA A 214 -16.69 -47.75 -33.29
C ALA A 214 -16.15 -47.55 -34.72
N TYR A 215 -16.41 -46.40 -35.37
CA TYR A 215 -15.98 -46.13 -36.74
C TYR A 215 -15.00 -44.95 -36.82
N SER A 216 -14.21 -44.92 -37.89
CA SER A 216 -13.28 -43.84 -38.25
C SER A 216 -13.54 -43.38 -39.67
N LEU A 217 -13.57 -42.06 -39.88
CA LEU A 217 -13.53 -41.38 -41.18
C LEU A 217 -12.12 -40.86 -41.40
N ARG A 218 -11.46 -41.22 -42.51
CA ARG A 218 -10.12 -40.71 -42.85
C ARG A 218 -9.91 -40.60 -44.35
N VAL A 219 -8.94 -39.81 -44.76
CA VAL A 219 -8.47 -39.79 -46.15
C VAL A 219 -7.28 -40.75 -46.27
N ALA A 220 -7.35 -41.71 -47.20
CA ALA A 220 -6.25 -42.60 -47.52
C ALA A 220 -5.16 -41.89 -48.35
N GLY A 221 -3.96 -42.47 -48.43
CA GLY A 221 -2.85 -41.88 -49.19
C GLY A 221 -3.12 -41.71 -50.70
N ASP A 222 -4.15 -42.37 -51.24
CA ASP A 222 -4.63 -42.22 -52.62
C ASP A 222 -5.76 -41.18 -52.75
N GLY A 223 -6.03 -40.40 -51.70
CA GLY A 223 -7.04 -39.34 -51.67
C GLY A 223 -8.47 -39.81 -51.45
N LYS A 224 -8.73 -41.12 -51.27
CA LYS A 224 -10.09 -41.63 -51.05
C LYS A 224 -10.54 -41.49 -49.60
N LEU A 225 -11.83 -41.23 -49.42
CA LEU A 225 -12.48 -41.33 -48.11
C LEU A 225 -12.60 -42.81 -47.71
N VAL A 226 -12.10 -43.14 -46.52
CA VAL A 226 -12.19 -44.47 -45.91
C VAL A 226 -13.03 -44.41 -44.65
N ILE A 227 -14.06 -45.26 -44.59
CA ILE A 227 -14.85 -45.54 -43.40
C ILE A 227 -14.41 -46.90 -42.86
N GLY A 228 -13.80 -46.95 -41.68
CA GLY A 228 -13.27 -48.17 -41.07
C GLY A 228 -13.82 -48.41 -39.67
N ARG A 229 -14.09 -49.67 -39.31
CA ARG A 229 -14.39 -50.05 -37.92
C ARG A 229 -13.08 -50.09 -37.11
N ARG A 230 -13.05 -49.46 -35.93
CA ARG A 230 -11.95 -49.59 -34.96
C ARG A 230 -11.91 -51.05 -34.49
N LYS A 231 -10.73 -51.64 -34.56
CA LYS A 231 -10.43 -52.88 -33.85
C LYS A 231 -10.23 -52.57 -32.37
#